data_AF-A0A059AEH7-F1
#
_entry.id   AF-A0A059AEH7-F1
#
_cell.length_a   1.000
_cell.length_b   1.000
_cell.length_c   1.000
_cell.angle_alpha   90.00
_cell.angle_beta   90.00
_cell.angle_gamma   90.00
#
_symmetry.space_group_name_H-M   'P 1'
#
loop_
_entity.id
_entity.type
_entity.pdbx_description
1 polymer ?
#
loop_
_entity_poly.entity_id
_entity_poly.type
_entity_poly.pdbx_seq_one_letter_code
_entity_poly.pdbx_strand_id
1 'polypeptide(L)'
;MTRDMKEHVESQYHKVKEEIISRHEQLFPSSITLDGFLWAFSMLRSRAFFHLRGQLVMLPLVDLINHSASITREDNAEEINGPAGLFSWDLLFYLKSTMPVKEGEQYGLKKSNADLAFYYGFVEPNTNRNSYTLTFNISESDPFHREKLDIAAANDLGETAYLDIFMDRPLPPAIVPYLRLVALQETDAFLLEPVYKKSIWKTLELLVSHVNEELVCKMVIDACESALSGYRTTVEQDEKLIQEGNLGYKLEIAVRVRVGEKRVLQQIEGIVKEKEAQLDKLEYYHERRLKEPGLVGEEGETYCQPKKDSIPTL
;
A
#
# COMPACT_ATOMS: atom_id res chain seq x y z
N MET A 1 1.87 -7.13 -17.98
CA MET A 1 0.80 -6.11 -17.92
C MET A 1 -0.50 -6.80 -17.49
N THR A 2 -1.22 -6.21 -16.53
CA THR A 2 -2.52 -6.69 -16.06
C THR A 2 -3.60 -6.43 -17.12
N ARG A 3 -4.75 -7.10 -17.01
CA ARG A 3 -5.87 -6.89 -17.94
C ARG A 3 -6.35 -5.44 -17.91
N ASP A 4 -6.59 -4.90 -16.73
CA ASP A 4 -7.16 -3.54 -16.58
C ASP A 4 -6.20 -2.47 -17.11
N MET A 5 -4.89 -2.61 -16.90
CA MET A 5 -3.90 -1.72 -17.51
C MET A 5 -3.89 -1.87 -19.03
N LYS A 6 -4.02 -3.09 -19.55
CA LYS A 6 -4.07 -3.33 -20.99
C LYS A 6 -5.26 -2.62 -21.63
N GLU A 7 -6.45 -2.80 -21.05
CA GLU A 7 -7.68 -2.14 -21.50
C GLU A 7 -7.57 -0.62 -21.40
N HIS A 8 -6.97 -0.11 -20.32
CA HIS A 8 -6.72 1.32 -20.17
C HIS A 8 -5.80 1.86 -21.27
N VAL A 9 -4.65 1.22 -21.51
CA VAL A 9 -3.67 1.64 -22.53
C VAL A 9 -4.25 1.54 -23.94
N GLU A 10 -5.06 0.51 -24.21
CA GLU A 10 -5.81 0.37 -25.47
C GLU A 10 -6.79 1.52 -25.67
N SER A 11 -7.55 1.89 -24.63
CA SER A 11 -8.43 3.07 -24.69
C SER A 11 -7.65 4.35 -24.99
N GLN A 12 -6.49 4.55 -24.35
CA GLN A 12 -5.64 5.71 -24.62
C GLN A 12 -5.09 5.71 -26.06
N TYR A 13 -4.70 4.55 -26.59
CA TYR A 13 -4.28 4.42 -27.99
C TYR A 13 -5.36 4.92 -28.94
N HIS A 14 -6.62 4.50 -28.74
CA HIS A 14 -7.73 4.92 -29.60
C HIS A 14 -7.95 6.44 -29.56
N LYS A 15 -7.90 7.05 -28.36
CA LYS A 15 -8.01 8.51 -28.20
C LYS A 15 -6.88 9.25 -28.91
N VAL A 16 -5.63 8.86 -28.68
CA VAL A 16 -4.45 9.47 -29.33
C VAL A 16 -4.54 9.32 -30.85
N LYS A 17 -5.02 8.18 -31.34
CA LYS A 17 -5.17 7.94 -32.77
C LYS A 17 -6.21 8.87 -33.39
N GLU A 18 -7.37 9.02 -32.77
CA GLU A 18 -8.47 9.84 -33.27
C GLU A 18 -8.16 11.34 -33.17
N GLU A 19 -7.64 11.78 -32.03
CA GLU A 19 -7.47 13.20 -31.73
C GLU A 19 -6.18 13.80 -32.28
N ILE A 20 -5.10 13.01 -32.41
CA ILE A 20 -3.78 13.50 -32.79
C ILE A 20 -3.31 12.88 -34.11
N ILE A 21 -3.17 11.55 -34.16
CA ILE A 21 -2.50 10.89 -35.31
C ILE A 21 -3.29 11.12 -36.60
N SER A 22 -4.61 10.93 -36.57
CA SER A 22 -5.47 11.08 -37.75
C SER A 22 -5.66 12.55 -38.17
N ARG A 23 -5.48 13.51 -37.26
CA ARG A 23 -5.58 14.95 -37.57
C ARG A 23 -4.28 15.53 -38.12
N HIS A 24 -3.16 14.85 -37.90
CA HIS A 24 -1.82 15.32 -38.24
C HIS A 24 -1.02 14.25 -39.01
N GLU A 25 -1.66 13.56 -39.97
CA GLU A 25 -1.06 12.46 -40.73
C GLU A 25 0.29 12.83 -41.38
N GLN A 26 0.50 14.09 -41.74
CA GLN A 26 1.76 14.60 -42.27
C GLN A 26 2.96 14.44 -41.31
N LEU A 27 2.71 14.37 -40.00
CA LEU A 27 3.73 14.14 -38.98
C LEU A 27 3.97 12.65 -38.71
N PHE A 28 3.07 11.78 -39.17
CA PHE A 28 3.09 10.33 -38.94
C PHE A 28 3.15 9.59 -40.28
N PRO A 29 4.33 9.53 -40.93
CA PRO A 29 4.49 8.97 -42.27
C PRO A 29 4.21 7.45 -42.35
N SER A 30 4.03 6.78 -41.22
CA SER A 30 3.72 5.36 -41.14
C SER A 30 2.56 5.11 -40.18
N SER A 31 1.77 4.06 -40.44
CA SER A 31 0.63 3.71 -39.60
C SER A 31 1.08 3.25 -38.22
N ILE A 32 0.63 3.93 -37.18
CA ILE A 32 0.87 3.52 -35.79
C ILE A 32 -0.16 2.46 -35.39
N THR A 33 0.29 1.22 -35.19
CA THR A 33 -0.53 0.11 -34.72
C THR A 33 -0.65 0.09 -33.20
N LEU A 34 -1.64 -0.64 -32.69
CA LEU A 34 -1.75 -0.88 -31.24
C LEU A 34 -0.50 -1.56 -30.67
N ASP A 35 0.06 -2.55 -31.40
CA ASP A 35 1.29 -3.22 -30.98
C ASP A 35 2.48 -2.26 -30.88
N GLY A 36 2.62 -1.33 -31.83
CA GLY A 36 3.64 -0.29 -31.77
C GLY A 36 3.47 0.63 -30.55
N PHE A 37 2.22 0.96 -30.21
CA PHE A 37 1.90 1.78 -29.04
C PHE A 37 2.20 1.03 -27.72
N LEU A 38 1.81 -0.25 -27.62
CA LEU A 38 2.11 -1.10 -26.48
C LEU A 38 3.62 -1.32 -26.31
N TRP A 39 4.36 -1.47 -27.42
CA TRP A 39 5.81 -1.54 -27.41
C TRP A 39 6.43 -0.26 -26.85
N ALA A 40 6.01 0.91 -27.34
CA ALA A 40 6.52 2.20 -26.85
C ALA A 40 6.19 2.43 -25.37
N PHE A 41 4.97 2.09 -24.94
CA PHE A 41 4.57 2.11 -23.53
C PHE A 41 5.45 1.19 -22.67
N SER A 42 5.72 -0.03 -23.15
CA SER A 42 6.57 -0.99 -22.45
C SER A 42 8.02 -0.51 -22.34
N MET A 43 8.55 0.10 -23.41
CA MET A 43 9.88 0.74 -23.38
C MET A 43 9.93 1.84 -22.32
N LEU A 44 8.92 2.71 -22.29
CA LEU A 44 8.85 3.80 -21.33
C LEU A 44 8.81 3.29 -19.88
N ARG A 45 8.02 2.24 -19.58
CA ARG A 45 7.90 1.73 -18.20
C ARG A 45 9.12 0.93 -17.73
N SER A 46 9.83 0.28 -18.63
CA SER A 46 10.95 -0.61 -18.30
C SER A 46 12.32 0.08 -18.32
N ARG A 47 12.48 1.20 -19.05
CA ARG A 47 13.78 1.83 -19.31
C ARG A 47 13.89 3.29 -18.92
N ALA A 48 12.78 3.96 -18.64
CA ALA A 48 12.84 5.38 -18.26
C ALA A 48 13.22 5.57 -16.79
N PHE A 49 13.95 6.65 -16.53
CA PHE A 49 14.35 7.10 -15.20
C PHE A 49 13.38 8.19 -14.72
N PHE A 50 12.90 8.07 -13.48
CA PHE A 50 11.89 8.97 -12.88
C PHE A 50 12.48 10.02 -11.91
N HIS A 51 13.74 9.86 -11.50
CA HIS A 51 14.34 10.66 -10.41
C HIS A 51 15.09 11.92 -10.89
N LEU A 52 15.01 12.25 -12.19
CA LEU A 52 15.65 13.43 -12.76
C LEU A 52 14.66 14.59 -12.81
N ARG A 53 14.72 15.48 -11.82
CA ARG A 53 13.88 16.70 -11.71
C ARG A 53 12.36 16.46 -11.84
N GLY A 54 11.88 15.28 -11.45
CA GLY A 54 10.46 14.91 -11.56
C GLY A 54 10.00 14.67 -13.01
N GLN A 55 10.93 14.46 -13.94
CA GLN A 55 10.65 14.12 -15.33
C GLN A 55 10.96 12.65 -15.62
N LEU A 56 10.28 12.13 -16.64
CA LEU A 56 10.49 10.80 -17.17
C LEU A 56 11.47 10.88 -18.34
N VAL A 57 12.66 10.31 -18.17
CA VAL A 57 13.76 10.46 -19.14
C VAL A 57 14.23 9.10 -19.63
N MET A 58 14.36 8.96 -20.94
CA MET A 58 15.03 7.82 -21.59
C MET A 58 16.46 8.22 -21.91
N LEU A 59 17.42 7.49 -21.37
CA LEU A 59 18.85 7.78 -21.51
C LEU A 59 19.52 6.68 -22.35
N PRO A 60 19.82 6.96 -23.64
CA PRO A 60 20.54 6.00 -24.47
C PRO A 60 21.85 5.56 -23.81
N LEU A 61 22.20 4.29 -23.98
CA LEU A 61 23.39 3.62 -23.40
C LEU A 61 23.27 3.33 -21.90
N VAL A 62 22.77 4.28 -21.11
CA VAL A 62 22.55 4.10 -19.67
C VAL A 62 21.47 3.05 -19.41
N ASP A 63 20.43 3.01 -20.25
CA ASP A 63 19.34 2.05 -20.16
C ASP A 63 19.74 0.58 -20.45
N LEU A 64 21.00 0.31 -20.80
CA LEU A 64 21.55 -1.04 -20.96
C LEU A 64 22.01 -1.67 -19.64
N ILE A 65 22.10 -0.88 -18.57
CA ILE A 65 22.62 -1.34 -17.29
C ILE A 65 21.55 -2.15 -16.59
N ASN A 66 21.86 -3.41 -16.29
CA ASN A 66 20.90 -4.38 -15.76
C ASN A 66 20.75 -4.30 -14.24
N HIS A 67 19.64 -4.84 -13.73
CA HIS A 67 19.43 -5.00 -12.31
C HIS A 67 20.37 -6.05 -11.66
N SER A 68 20.81 -5.81 -10.43
CA SER A 68 21.42 -6.79 -9.53
C SER A 68 20.85 -6.68 -8.12
N ALA A 69 20.39 -7.81 -7.56
CA ALA A 69 19.89 -7.91 -6.20
C ALA A 69 20.98 -7.69 -5.12
N SER A 70 22.26 -7.78 -5.48
CA SER A 70 23.38 -7.52 -4.57
C SER A 70 23.53 -6.04 -4.20
N ILE A 71 22.92 -5.14 -4.96
CA ILE A 71 23.06 -3.70 -4.78
C ILE A 71 21.97 -3.21 -3.84
N THR A 72 22.38 -2.69 -2.68
CA THR A 72 21.48 -2.23 -1.62
C THR A 72 21.32 -0.71 -1.55
N ARG A 73 21.82 0.01 -2.56
CA ARG A 73 21.76 1.47 -2.64
C ARG A 73 21.21 1.92 -3.99
N GLU A 74 20.57 3.09 -3.99
CA GLU A 74 19.94 3.71 -5.18
C GLU A 74 20.59 5.05 -5.55
N ASP A 75 21.66 5.47 -4.86
CA ASP A 75 22.34 6.75 -5.07
C ASP A 75 23.36 6.71 -6.23
N ASN A 76 23.08 5.90 -7.25
CA ASN A 76 24.01 5.60 -8.33
C ASN A 76 23.95 6.65 -9.46
N ALA A 77 22.90 7.48 -9.49
CA ALA A 77 22.61 8.41 -10.56
C ALA A 77 22.51 9.85 -10.04
N GLU A 78 23.27 10.75 -10.65
CA GLU A 78 23.26 12.17 -10.37
C GLU A 78 23.19 12.96 -11.67
N GLU A 79 22.51 14.09 -11.64
CA GLU A 79 22.51 15.04 -12.75
C GLU A 79 23.52 16.14 -12.44
N ILE A 80 24.48 16.35 -13.33
CA ILE A 80 25.54 17.35 -13.15
C ILE A 80 25.46 18.40 -14.26
N ASN A 81 25.68 19.66 -13.89
CA ASN A 81 25.90 20.70 -14.88
C ASN A 81 27.26 20.46 -15.54
N GLY A 82 27.29 20.52 -16.87
CA GLY A 82 28.50 20.36 -17.65
C GLY A 82 29.51 21.48 -17.41
N PRO A 83 30.74 21.31 -17.92
CA PRO A 83 31.88 22.19 -17.61
C PRO A 83 31.66 23.66 -18.04
N ALA A 84 30.78 23.89 -19.03
CA ALA A 84 30.49 25.21 -19.60
C ALA A 84 29.35 25.97 -18.92
N GLY A 85 28.75 25.40 -17.85
CA GLY A 85 27.89 26.04 -16.87
C GLY A 85 27.09 27.27 -17.31
N LEU A 86 25.86 27.05 -17.82
CA LEU A 86 24.64 27.88 -17.61
C LEU A 86 23.52 27.50 -18.60
N PHE A 87 23.79 26.70 -19.63
CA PHE A 87 22.82 26.36 -20.68
C PHE A 87 22.30 24.91 -20.57
N SER A 88 21.05 24.69 -20.99
CA SER A 88 20.32 23.41 -20.79
C SER A 88 20.89 22.22 -21.56
N TRP A 89 21.62 22.45 -22.66
CA TRP A 89 22.27 21.39 -23.45
C TRP A 89 23.55 20.84 -22.83
N ASP A 90 24.09 21.50 -21.79
CA ASP A 90 25.27 21.02 -21.06
C ASP A 90 24.88 20.19 -19.83
N LEU A 91 23.62 19.75 -19.70
CA LEU A 91 23.21 18.90 -18.59
C LEU A 91 23.64 17.46 -18.86
N LEU A 92 24.47 16.90 -17.97
CA LEU A 92 25.00 15.55 -18.10
C LEU A 92 24.33 14.64 -17.07
N PHE A 93 23.93 13.46 -17.51
CA PHE A 93 23.59 12.38 -16.61
C PHE A 93 24.87 11.65 -16.20
N TYR A 94 25.17 11.69 -14.92
CA TYR A 94 26.34 11.06 -14.35
C TYR A 94 25.92 9.82 -13.56
N LEU A 95 26.38 8.67 -14.03
CA LEU A 95 26.15 7.42 -13.36
C LEU A 95 27.45 6.90 -12.73
N LYS A 96 27.40 6.66 -11.42
CA LYS A 96 28.48 6.11 -10.62
C LYS A 96 28.22 4.64 -10.35
N SER A 97 29.22 3.81 -10.61
CA SER A 97 29.23 2.44 -10.09
C SER A 97 29.47 2.49 -8.58
N THR A 98 28.49 2.11 -7.78
CA THR A 98 28.62 2.08 -6.31
C THR A 98 29.29 0.82 -5.77
N MET A 99 29.57 -0.14 -6.66
CA MET A 99 30.25 -1.41 -6.38
C MET A 99 31.25 -1.75 -7.51
N PRO A 100 32.15 -2.74 -7.32
CA PRO A 100 32.97 -3.25 -8.41
C PRO A 100 32.11 -3.70 -9.61
N VAL A 101 32.48 -3.27 -10.81
CA VAL A 101 31.72 -3.23 -12.09
C VAL A 101 31.09 -4.57 -12.57
N LYS A 102 31.21 -5.66 -11.82
CA LYS A 102 30.59 -6.96 -12.16
C LYS A 102 29.11 -7.04 -11.76
N GLU A 103 28.60 -6.09 -10.99
CA GLU A 103 27.25 -6.09 -10.43
C GLU A 103 26.54 -4.82 -10.91
N GLY A 104 25.40 -4.95 -11.62
CA GLY A 104 24.75 -3.87 -12.40
C GLY A 104 24.21 -2.67 -11.59
N GLU A 105 22.90 -2.47 -11.55
CA GLU A 105 22.19 -1.40 -10.82
C GLU A 105 21.02 -1.93 -9.98
N GLN A 106 20.42 -1.08 -9.15
CA GLN A 106 19.23 -1.42 -8.38
C GLN A 106 18.00 -0.72 -8.97
N TYR A 107 17.00 -1.51 -9.42
CA TYR A 107 15.82 -1.01 -10.15
C TYR A 107 14.65 -0.61 -9.22
N GLY A 108 14.95 -0.43 -7.93
CA GLY A 108 13.98 -0.05 -6.90
C GLY A 108 13.95 -1.04 -5.74
N LEU A 109 14.60 -0.73 -4.62
CA LEU A 109 14.60 -1.43 -3.32
C LEU A 109 13.20 -1.52 -2.70
N LYS A 110 12.32 -0.57 -3.03
CA LYS A 110 10.95 -0.54 -2.51
C LYS A 110 9.96 -1.33 -3.36
N LYS A 111 10.35 -1.76 -4.57
CA LYS A 111 9.48 -2.52 -5.48
C LYS A 111 9.33 -3.97 -5.01
N SER A 112 8.13 -4.50 -5.17
CA SER A 112 7.81 -5.90 -4.93
C SER A 112 8.20 -6.79 -6.12
N ASN A 113 8.18 -8.12 -5.94
CA ASN A 113 8.30 -9.07 -7.03
C ASN A 113 7.17 -8.92 -8.07
N ALA A 114 5.96 -8.53 -7.65
CA ALA A 114 4.87 -8.23 -8.57
C ALA A 114 5.19 -7.01 -9.43
N ASP A 115 5.75 -5.94 -8.84
CA ASP A 115 6.21 -4.75 -9.55
C ASP A 115 7.35 -5.08 -10.52
N LEU A 116 8.35 -5.85 -10.06
CA LEU A 116 9.50 -6.23 -10.89
C LEU A 116 9.04 -7.06 -12.10
N ALA A 117 8.13 -8.01 -11.89
CA ALA A 117 7.54 -8.81 -12.95
C ALA A 117 6.73 -7.95 -13.93
N PHE A 118 5.99 -6.97 -13.41
CA PHE A 118 5.13 -6.12 -14.21
C PHE A 118 5.91 -5.10 -15.04
N TYR A 119 6.92 -4.44 -14.46
CA TYR A 119 7.67 -3.36 -15.10
C TYR A 119 8.86 -3.85 -15.91
N TYR A 120 9.57 -4.87 -15.44
CA TYR A 120 10.86 -5.28 -16.02
C TYR A 120 10.86 -6.72 -16.53
N GLY A 121 9.81 -7.48 -16.18
CA GLY A 121 9.66 -8.85 -16.63
C GLY A 121 10.53 -9.85 -15.90
N PHE A 122 11.07 -9.55 -14.72
CA PHE A 122 11.82 -10.52 -13.90
C PHE A 122 11.37 -10.48 -12.43
N VAL A 123 11.83 -11.44 -11.62
CA VAL A 123 11.62 -11.47 -10.17
C VAL A 123 12.91 -11.81 -9.45
N GLU A 124 13.02 -11.40 -8.19
CA GLU A 124 14.12 -11.77 -7.31
C GLU A 124 13.78 -13.04 -6.49
N PRO A 125 14.78 -13.87 -6.15
CA PRO A 125 14.57 -15.01 -5.26
C PRO A 125 14.32 -14.60 -3.80
N ASN A 126 14.60 -13.34 -3.43
CA ASN A 126 14.42 -12.81 -2.10
C ASN A 126 12.92 -12.76 -1.74
N THR A 127 12.52 -13.50 -0.71
CA THR A 127 11.13 -13.56 -0.25
C THR A 127 10.63 -12.24 0.35
N ASN A 128 11.52 -11.37 0.83
CA ASN A 128 11.15 -10.06 1.41
C ASN A 128 10.71 -9.04 0.35
N ARG A 129 10.77 -9.43 -0.94
CA ARG A 129 10.19 -8.71 -2.08
C ARG A 129 8.76 -9.15 -2.37
N ASN A 130 8.30 -10.26 -1.79
CA ASN A 130 6.92 -10.68 -1.96
C ASN A 130 6.02 -9.71 -1.21
N SER A 131 4.96 -9.29 -1.87
CA SER A 131 3.94 -8.43 -1.28
C SER A 131 2.57 -8.80 -1.81
N TYR A 132 1.55 -8.31 -1.13
CA TYR A 132 0.17 -8.34 -1.58
C TYR A 132 -0.48 -7.01 -1.22
N THR A 133 -1.29 -6.46 -2.14
CA THR A 133 -2.04 -5.23 -1.90
C THR A 133 -3.46 -5.61 -1.51
N LEU A 134 -3.85 -5.34 -0.26
CA LEU A 134 -5.24 -5.45 0.16
C LEU A 134 -5.97 -4.13 -0.12
N THR A 135 -7.17 -4.23 -0.66
CA THR A 135 -8.03 -3.08 -0.95
C THR A 135 -9.22 -3.12 -0.01
N PHE A 136 -9.39 -2.06 0.77
CA PHE A 136 -10.56 -1.87 1.63
C PHE A 136 -11.24 -0.56 1.26
N ASN A 137 -12.57 -0.54 1.34
CA ASN A 137 -13.36 0.65 1.05
C ASN A 137 -14.36 0.93 2.18
N ILE A 138 -14.65 2.20 2.37
CA ILE A 138 -15.79 2.66 3.17
C ILE A 138 -17.02 2.50 2.27
N SER A 139 -18.01 1.70 2.68
CA SER A 139 -19.20 1.45 1.85
C SER A 139 -20.06 2.70 1.73
N GLU A 140 -20.53 3.03 0.52
CA GLU A 140 -21.53 4.08 0.30
C GLU A 140 -22.85 3.81 1.05
N SER A 141 -23.13 2.53 1.35
CA SER A 141 -24.32 2.11 2.11
C SER A 141 -24.16 2.26 3.63
N ASP A 142 -22.98 2.67 4.11
CA ASP A 142 -22.71 2.87 5.53
C ASP A 142 -23.48 4.10 6.05
N PRO A 143 -24.28 3.98 7.13
CA PRO A 143 -24.99 5.11 7.71
C PRO A 143 -24.08 6.29 8.10
N PHE A 144 -22.81 6.01 8.37
CA PHE A 144 -21.77 6.97 8.76
C PHE A 144 -20.76 7.24 7.64
N HIS A 145 -21.12 6.93 6.38
CA HIS A 145 -20.22 7.02 5.23
C HIS A 145 -19.53 8.40 5.14
N ARG A 146 -20.29 9.48 5.30
CA ARG A 146 -19.77 10.85 5.17
C ARG A 146 -18.77 11.18 6.26
N GLU A 147 -19.08 10.86 7.51
CA GLU A 147 -18.23 11.10 8.67
C GLU A 147 -16.93 10.30 8.56
N LYS A 148 -17.02 9.02 8.18
CA LYS A 148 -15.85 8.16 7.97
C LYS A 148 -14.97 8.68 6.83
N LEU A 149 -15.57 9.11 5.72
CA LEU A 149 -14.84 9.66 4.58
C LEU A 149 -14.11 10.97 4.95
N ASP A 150 -14.77 11.86 5.70
CA ASP A 150 -14.15 13.08 6.23
C ASP A 150 -12.91 12.76 7.10
N ILE A 151 -13.00 11.72 7.94
CA ILE A 151 -11.89 11.29 8.81
C ILE A 151 -10.77 10.66 7.99
N ALA A 152 -11.09 9.82 7.00
CA ALA A 152 -10.10 9.23 6.10
C ALA A 152 -9.36 10.32 5.32
N ALA A 153 -10.09 11.27 4.73
CA ALA A 153 -9.53 12.38 3.96
C ALA A 153 -8.62 13.28 4.81
N ALA A 154 -8.97 13.50 6.09
CA ALA A 154 -8.14 14.25 7.02
C ALA A 154 -6.81 13.54 7.38
N ASN A 155 -6.64 12.28 7.01
CA ASN A 155 -5.45 11.46 7.25
C ASN A 155 -4.84 10.93 5.94
N ASP A 156 -5.02 11.67 4.84
CA ASP A 156 -4.46 11.37 3.51
C ASP A 156 -4.92 10.03 2.91
N LEU A 157 -6.10 9.54 3.32
CA LEU A 157 -6.73 8.33 2.80
C LEU A 157 -8.01 8.66 2.04
N GLY A 158 -8.32 7.85 1.04
CA GLY A 158 -9.56 7.97 0.27
C GLY A 158 -10.69 7.10 0.81
N GLU A 159 -11.81 7.12 0.11
CA GLU A 159 -12.91 6.17 0.28
C GLU A 159 -12.44 4.73 0.09
N THR A 160 -11.52 4.51 -0.86
CA THR A 160 -10.81 3.25 -1.08
C THR A 160 -9.35 3.43 -0.70
N ALA A 161 -8.83 2.54 0.15
CA ALA A 161 -7.42 2.47 0.51
C ALA A 161 -6.77 1.21 -0.06
N TYR A 162 -5.59 1.39 -0.66
CA TYR A 162 -4.73 0.32 -1.17
C TYR A 162 -3.56 0.13 -0.20
N LEU A 163 -3.44 -1.05 0.37
CA LEU A 163 -2.54 -1.30 1.50
C LEU A 163 -1.55 -2.40 1.12
N ASP A 164 -0.33 -1.97 0.81
CA ASP A 164 0.76 -2.87 0.42
C ASP A 164 1.37 -3.54 1.65
N ILE A 165 1.26 -4.86 1.73
CA ILE A 165 1.81 -5.66 2.81
C ILE A 165 2.93 -6.52 2.25
N PHE A 166 4.10 -6.45 2.87
CA PHE A 166 5.28 -7.23 2.47
C PHE A 166 5.49 -8.41 3.41
N MET A 167 6.05 -9.48 2.86
CA MET A 167 6.51 -10.63 3.65
C MET A 167 7.52 -10.17 4.71
N ASP A 168 7.38 -10.68 5.93
CA ASP A 168 8.26 -10.44 7.08
C ASP A 168 8.48 -8.95 7.43
N ARG A 169 7.54 -8.06 7.05
CA ARG A 169 7.54 -6.65 7.44
C ARG A 169 6.35 -6.33 8.35
N PRO A 170 6.49 -5.35 9.26
CA PRO A 170 5.36 -4.86 10.03
C PRO A 170 4.28 -4.29 9.10
N LEU A 171 3.02 -4.41 9.53
CA LEU A 171 1.88 -3.83 8.84
C LEU A 171 2.06 -2.29 8.73
N PRO A 172 1.68 -1.66 7.59
CA PRO A 172 1.76 -0.21 7.44
C PRO A 172 1.01 0.52 8.57
N PRO A 173 1.56 1.56 9.21
CA PRO A 173 0.92 2.19 10.37
C PRO A 173 -0.54 2.66 10.16
N ALA A 174 -0.87 3.05 8.92
CA ALA A 174 -2.20 3.52 8.55
C ALA A 174 -3.24 2.41 8.35
N ILE A 175 -2.85 1.13 8.18
CA ILE A 175 -3.80 0.04 7.88
C ILE A 175 -4.74 -0.22 9.05
N VAL A 176 -4.21 -0.28 10.27
CA VAL A 176 -4.99 -0.69 11.44
C VAL A 176 -6.03 0.37 11.82
N PRO A 177 -5.69 1.68 11.91
CA PRO A 177 -6.69 2.72 12.17
C PRO A 177 -7.76 2.80 11.08
N TYR A 178 -7.37 2.63 9.82
CA TYR A 178 -8.31 2.65 8.70
C TYR A 178 -9.29 1.47 8.75
N LEU A 179 -8.80 0.25 9.01
CA LEU A 179 -9.66 -0.93 9.18
C LEU A 179 -10.66 -0.74 10.32
N ARG A 180 -10.23 -0.19 11.45
CA ARG A 180 -11.10 0.14 12.59
C ARG A 180 -12.15 1.18 12.24
N LEU A 181 -11.79 2.18 11.44
CA LEU A 181 -12.73 3.19 10.93
C LEU A 181 -13.78 2.56 10.02
N VAL A 182 -13.38 1.68 9.10
CA VAL A 182 -14.31 0.93 8.24
C VAL A 182 -15.25 0.07 9.10
N ALA A 183 -14.71 -0.65 10.07
CA ALA A 183 -15.46 -1.53 10.97
C ALA A 183 -16.25 -0.81 12.08
N LEU A 184 -16.26 0.52 12.12
CA LEU A 184 -16.90 1.27 13.19
C LEU A 184 -18.43 1.19 13.05
N GLN A 185 -19.12 0.66 14.06
CA GLN A 185 -20.57 0.46 14.07
C GLN A 185 -21.28 1.44 15.02
N GLU A 186 -22.61 1.35 15.10
CA GLU A 186 -23.45 2.21 15.95
C GLU A 186 -22.99 2.24 17.42
N THR A 187 -22.48 1.12 17.95
CA THR A 187 -21.98 1.01 19.34
C THR A 187 -20.83 1.97 19.64
N ASP A 188 -19.99 2.24 18.64
CA ASP A 188 -18.79 3.08 18.74
C ASP A 188 -18.96 4.41 18.00
N ALA A 189 -20.14 4.68 17.42
CA ALA A 189 -20.42 5.85 16.60
C ALA A 189 -20.29 7.18 17.34
N PHE A 190 -20.32 7.17 18.68
CA PHE A 190 -20.02 8.36 19.48
C PHE A 190 -18.61 8.93 19.17
N LEU A 191 -17.67 8.11 18.71
CA LEU A 191 -16.33 8.55 18.29
C LEU A 191 -16.36 9.40 17.02
N LEU A 192 -17.44 9.36 16.24
CA LEU A 192 -17.64 10.17 15.04
C LEU A 192 -18.21 11.56 15.35
N GLU A 193 -18.59 11.84 16.59
CA GLU A 193 -19.13 13.15 16.97
C GLU A 193 -18.08 14.26 16.77
N PRO A 194 -18.51 15.50 16.46
CA PRO A 194 -17.61 16.63 16.19
C PRO A 194 -16.57 16.89 17.29
N VAL A 195 -16.88 16.57 18.54
CA VAL A 195 -15.98 16.73 19.69
C VAL A 195 -14.72 15.86 19.55
N TYR A 196 -14.83 14.68 18.93
CA TYR A 196 -13.74 13.73 18.75
C TYR A 196 -13.02 13.87 17.40
N LYS A 197 -13.51 14.68 16.46
CA LYS A 197 -12.98 14.78 15.08
C LYS A 197 -11.46 15.01 15.01
N LYS A 198 -10.87 15.72 15.98
CA LYS A 198 -9.42 15.98 16.04
C LYS A 198 -8.59 14.88 16.70
N SER A 199 -9.21 14.05 17.54
CA SER A 199 -8.53 13.02 18.34
C SER A 199 -8.89 11.59 17.91
N ILE A 200 -9.87 11.44 17.02
CA ILE A 200 -10.38 10.13 16.63
C ILE A 200 -9.29 9.26 15.99
N TRP A 201 -8.45 9.82 15.11
CA TRP A 201 -7.39 9.03 14.47
C TRP A 201 -6.43 8.42 15.49
N LYS A 202 -5.97 9.23 16.45
CA LYS A 202 -5.16 8.77 17.59
C LYS A 202 -5.89 7.74 18.46
N THR A 203 -7.21 7.82 18.54
CA THR A 203 -8.03 6.83 19.24
C THR A 203 -8.07 5.51 18.48
N LEU A 204 -8.17 5.57 17.14
CA LEU A 204 -8.16 4.43 16.22
C LEU A 204 -6.77 3.78 16.07
N GLU A 205 -5.67 4.44 16.47
CA GLU A 205 -4.36 3.80 16.63
C GLU A 205 -4.37 2.74 17.74
N LEU A 206 -5.27 2.88 18.72
CA LEU A 206 -5.50 1.92 19.79
C LEU A 206 -6.80 1.13 19.56
N LEU A 207 -6.99 0.06 20.33
CA LEU A 207 -8.15 -0.83 20.18
C LEU A 207 -9.44 -0.11 20.57
N VAL A 208 -10.48 -0.15 19.75
CA VAL A 208 -11.74 0.60 20.00
C VAL A 208 -12.63 -0.15 20.98
N SER A 209 -13.20 -1.26 20.53
CA SER A 209 -14.10 -2.14 21.29
C SER A 209 -13.88 -3.58 20.84
N HIS A 210 -14.29 -4.55 21.66
CA HIS A 210 -14.20 -5.96 21.28
C HIS A 210 -14.93 -6.24 19.96
N VAL A 211 -16.15 -5.72 19.81
CA VAL A 211 -16.98 -5.89 18.60
C VAL A 211 -16.30 -5.29 17.37
N ASN A 212 -15.69 -4.10 17.49
CA ASN A 212 -14.96 -3.48 16.39
C ASN A 212 -13.75 -4.33 15.98
N GLU A 213 -12.95 -4.81 16.93
CA GLU A 213 -11.75 -5.60 16.63
C GLU A 213 -12.09 -6.98 16.07
N GLU A 214 -13.14 -7.62 16.57
CA GLU A 214 -13.66 -8.88 16.01
C GLU A 214 -14.09 -8.70 14.55
N LEU A 215 -14.82 -7.61 14.25
CA LEU A 215 -15.22 -7.30 12.87
C LEU A 215 -14.00 -7.02 11.96
N VAL A 216 -13.00 -6.28 12.45
CA VAL A 216 -11.74 -6.07 11.72
C VAL A 216 -11.05 -7.40 11.43
N CYS A 217 -10.94 -8.28 12.43
CA CYS A 217 -10.29 -9.58 12.25
C CYS A 217 -11.02 -10.41 11.19
N LYS A 218 -12.34 -10.50 11.30
CA LYS A 218 -13.18 -11.20 10.34
C LYS A 218 -13.06 -10.64 8.93
N MET A 219 -13.13 -9.32 8.75
CA MET A 219 -13.00 -8.68 7.44
C MET A 219 -11.67 -9.03 6.76
N VAL A 220 -10.56 -9.02 7.51
CA VAL A 220 -9.23 -9.32 6.97
C VAL A 220 -9.09 -10.82 6.67
N ILE A 221 -9.58 -11.69 7.55
CA ILE A 221 -9.56 -13.15 7.32
C ILE A 221 -10.40 -13.50 6.09
N ASP A 222 -11.65 -13.03 6.02
CA ASP A 222 -12.56 -13.26 4.89
C ASP A 222 -11.94 -12.76 3.57
N ALA A 223 -11.27 -11.59 3.59
CA ALA A 223 -10.57 -11.06 2.42
C ALA A 223 -9.38 -11.95 2.00
N CYS A 224 -8.60 -12.46 2.96
CA CYS A 224 -7.48 -13.36 2.69
C CYS A 224 -7.96 -14.71 2.14
N GLU A 225 -8.97 -15.32 2.76
CA GLU A 225 -9.55 -16.59 2.33
C GLU A 225 -10.17 -16.47 0.92
N SER A 226 -10.91 -15.39 0.68
CA SER A 226 -11.47 -15.07 -0.64
C SER A 226 -10.37 -14.94 -1.69
N ALA A 227 -9.32 -14.16 -1.41
CA ALA A 227 -8.18 -14.00 -2.32
C ALA A 227 -7.46 -15.33 -2.58
N LEU A 228 -7.18 -16.11 -1.54
CA LEU A 228 -6.55 -17.44 -1.65
C LEU A 228 -7.37 -18.40 -2.50
N SER A 229 -8.71 -18.37 -2.37
CA SER A 229 -9.62 -19.23 -3.16
C SER A 229 -9.58 -18.94 -4.66
N GLY A 230 -9.14 -17.73 -5.05
CA GLY A 230 -8.96 -17.34 -6.45
C GLY A 230 -7.79 -18.05 -7.16
N TYR A 231 -6.85 -18.62 -6.40
CA TYR A 231 -5.71 -19.34 -6.96
C TYR A 231 -6.07 -20.79 -7.28
N ARG A 232 -5.68 -21.25 -8.48
CA ARG A 232 -5.94 -22.62 -8.94
C ARG A 232 -4.97 -23.68 -8.39
N THR A 233 -3.89 -23.24 -7.76
CA THR A 233 -2.82 -24.10 -7.24
C THR A 233 -2.52 -23.74 -5.79
N THR A 234 -2.05 -24.71 -5.01
CA THR A 234 -1.61 -24.50 -3.62
C THR A 234 -0.16 -24.01 -3.57
N VAL A 235 0.30 -23.59 -2.40
CA VAL A 235 1.71 -23.15 -2.21
C VAL A 235 2.66 -24.33 -2.46
N GLU A 236 2.33 -25.52 -1.95
CA GLU A 236 3.15 -26.72 -2.04
C GLU A 236 3.30 -27.19 -3.49
N GLN A 237 2.21 -27.13 -4.28
CA GLN A 237 2.24 -27.48 -5.70
C GLN A 237 3.18 -26.58 -6.48
N ASP A 238 3.16 -25.28 -6.19
CA ASP A 238 3.98 -24.32 -6.92
C ASP A 238 5.45 -24.35 -6.49
N GLU A 239 5.72 -24.56 -5.20
CA GLU A 239 7.08 -24.80 -4.72
C GLU A 239 7.69 -26.03 -5.37
N LYS A 240 6.91 -27.10 -5.50
CA LYS A 240 7.32 -28.30 -6.22
C LYS A 240 7.64 -27.99 -7.68
N LEU A 241 6.80 -27.19 -8.37
CA LEU A 241 7.07 -26.76 -9.75
C LEU A 241 8.37 -25.95 -9.88
N ILE A 242 8.67 -25.07 -8.91
CA ILE A 242 9.93 -24.33 -8.88
C ILE A 242 11.11 -25.28 -8.65
N GLN A 243 10.98 -26.27 -7.77
CA GLN A 243 12.04 -27.24 -7.45
C GLN A 243 12.32 -28.23 -8.57
N GLU A 244 11.29 -28.71 -9.27
CA GLU A 244 11.41 -29.64 -10.40
C GLU A 244 12.22 -29.03 -11.57
N GLY A 245 12.28 -27.69 -11.65
CA GLY A 245 12.99 -26.98 -12.70
C GLY A 245 12.29 -27.09 -14.07
N ASN A 246 12.97 -26.68 -15.14
CA ASN A 246 12.44 -26.69 -16.53
C ASN A 246 11.21 -25.80 -16.80
N LEU A 247 11.00 -24.75 -16.01
CA LEU A 247 9.99 -23.75 -16.32
C LEU A 247 10.50 -22.78 -17.38
N GLY A 248 9.66 -22.47 -18.38
CA GLY A 248 9.95 -21.35 -19.27
C GLY A 248 9.92 -20.03 -18.50
N TYR A 249 10.72 -19.04 -18.92
CA TYR A 249 10.92 -17.76 -18.22
C TYR A 249 9.62 -17.11 -17.70
N LYS A 250 8.61 -16.96 -18.57
CA LYS A 250 7.32 -16.35 -18.20
C LYS A 250 6.55 -17.18 -17.17
N LEU A 251 6.63 -18.50 -17.28
CA LEU A 251 5.97 -19.41 -16.34
C LEU A 251 6.67 -19.35 -14.98
N GLU A 252 8.00 -19.33 -14.95
CA GLU A 252 8.76 -19.19 -13.72
C GLU A 252 8.37 -17.91 -12.96
N ILE A 253 8.30 -16.77 -13.65
CA ILE A 253 7.86 -15.50 -13.06
C ILE A 253 6.45 -15.63 -12.48
N ALA A 254 5.50 -16.16 -13.26
CA ALA A 254 4.12 -16.32 -12.82
C ALA A 254 4.01 -17.22 -11.57
N VAL A 255 4.77 -18.31 -11.53
CA VAL A 255 4.79 -19.25 -10.39
C VAL A 255 5.43 -18.59 -9.15
N ARG A 256 6.53 -17.86 -9.32
CA ARG A 256 7.20 -17.16 -8.21
C ARG A 256 6.34 -16.04 -7.62
N VAL A 257 5.69 -15.23 -8.46
CA VAL A 257 4.78 -14.15 -8.01
C VAL A 257 3.60 -14.75 -7.23
N ARG A 258 2.89 -15.73 -7.80
CA ARG A 258 1.71 -16.30 -7.15
C ARG A 258 2.03 -17.05 -5.84
N VAL A 259 3.21 -17.70 -5.74
CA VAL A 259 3.68 -18.28 -4.47
C VAL A 259 3.94 -17.19 -3.44
N GLY A 260 4.60 -16.11 -3.86
CA GLY A 260 4.87 -14.97 -2.99
C GLY A 260 3.60 -14.34 -2.44
N GLU A 261 2.62 -14.08 -3.30
CA GLU A 261 1.31 -13.54 -2.93
C GLU A 261 0.59 -14.46 -1.93
N LYS A 262 0.49 -15.77 -2.22
CA LYS A 262 -0.16 -16.74 -1.31
C LYS A 262 0.51 -16.79 0.07
N ARG A 263 1.85 -16.75 0.12
CA ARG A 263 2.58 -16.72 1.40
C ARG A 263 2.31 -15.46 2.19
N VAL A 264 2.24 -14.30 1.53
CA VAL A 264 1.90 -13.03 2.19
C VAL A 264 0.47 -13.08 2.72
N LEU A 265 -0.49 -13.60 1.95
CA LEU A 265 -1.88 -13.79 2.39
C LEU A 265 -1.96 -14.70 3.62
N GLN A 266 -1.27 -15.85 3.61
CA GLN A 266 -1.20 -16.76 4.76
C GLN A 266 -0.53 -16.12 5.99
N GLN A 267 0.49 -15.28 5.80
CA GLN A 267 1.12 -14.52 6.88
C GLN A 267 0.12 -13.54 7.51
N ILE A 268 -0.61 -12.78 6.69
CA ILE A 268 -1.62 -11.82 7.16
C ILE A 268 -2.70 -12.57 7.96
N GLU A 269 -3.24 -13.64 7.38
CA GLU A 269 -4.24 -14.48 8.02
C GLU A 269 -3.75 -15.01 9.38
N GLY A 270 -2.50 -15.51 9.44
CA GLY A 270 -1.89 -15.99 10.68
C GLY A 270 -1.78 -14.92 11.76
N ILE A 271 -1.29 -13.72 11.40
CA ILE A 271 -1.19 -12.57 12.32
C ILE A 271 -2.56 -12.19 12.88
N VAL A 272 -3.58 -12.16 12.02
CA VAL A 272 -4.93 -11.76 12.44
C VAL A 272 -5.61 -12.85 13.28
N LYS A 273 -5.47 -14.14 12.93
CA LYS A 273 -5.99 -15.25 13.75
C LYS A 273 -5.35 -15.31 15.14
N GLU A 274 -4.05 -15.02 15.25
CA GLU A 274 -3.39 -14.92 16.55
C GLU A 274 -3.99 -13.78 17.40
N LYS A 275 -4.25 -12.63 16.77
CA LYS A 275 -4.90 -11.49 17.43
C LYS A 275 -6.35 -11.82 17.84
N GLU A 276 -7.10 -12.48 16.97
CA GLU A 276 -8.48 -12.93 17.22
C GLU A 276 -8.55 -13.83 18.47
N ALA A 277 -7.61 -14.76 18.62
CA ALA A 277 -7.53 -15.64 19.79
C ALA A 277 -7.19 -14.92 21.11
N GLN A 278 -6.79 -13.65 21.05
CA GLN A 278 -6.38 -12.86 22.20
C GLN A 278 -7.34 -11.72 22.54
N LEU A 279 -8.44 -11.53 21.79
CA LEU A 279 -9.34 -10.37 21.92
C LEU A 279 -9.86 -10.16 23.35
N ASP A 280 -10.18 -11.22 24.09
CA ASP A 280 -10.67 -11.13 25.48
C ASP A 280 -9.65 -10.58 26.48
N LYS A 281 -8.36 -10.56 26.12
CA LYS A 281 -7.25 -10.14 27.00
C LYS A 281 -6.78 -8.72 26.69
N LEU A 282 -7.35 -8.10 25.66
CA LEU A 282 -6.92 -6.79 25.18
C LEU A 282 -7.67 -5.67 25.90
N GLU A 283 -7.01 -4.52 26.03
CA GLU A 283 -7.58 -3.36 26.70
C GLU A 283 -8.23 -2.40 25.69
N TYR A 284 -9.51 -2.11 25.87
CA TYR A 284 -10.32 -1.32 24.95
C TYR A 284 -10.53 0.14 25.39
N TYR A 285 -11.19 0.95 24.56
CA TYR A 285 -11.39 2.38 24.80
C TYR A 285 -12.00 2.68 26.18
N HIS A 286 -13.07 1.97 26.55
CA HIS A 286 -13.75 2.20 27.82
C HIS A 286 -12.88 1.85 29.02
N GLU A 287 -12.10 0.77 28.95
CA GLU A 287 -11.17 0.35 30.01
C GLU A 287 -10.03 1.36 30.17
N ARG A 288 -9.42 1.80 29.06
CA ARG A 288 -8.37 2.84 29.08
C ARG A 288 -8.86 4.14 29.70
N ARG A 289 -10.12 4.53 29.41
CA ARG A 289 -10.73 5.74 29.96
C ARG A 289 -10.98 5.64 31.47
N LEU A 290 -11.15 4.43 32.00
CA LEU A 290 -11.42 4.17 33.41
C LEU A 290 -10.15 3.87 34.24
N LYS A 291 -8.93 3.94 33.65
CA LYS A 291 -7.67 3.65 34.35
C LYS A 291 -7.27 4.66 35.42
N GLU A 292 -7.69 5.91 35.30
CA GLU A 292 -7.43 6.96 36.30
C GLU A 292 -8.74 7.56 36.82
N PRO A 293 -9.61 6.75 37.46
CA PRO A 293 -10.92 7.23 37.88
C PRO A 293 -10.86 8.01 39.20
N GLY A 294 -9.68 8.10 39.85
CA GLY A 294 -9.50 8.77 41.13
C GLY A 294 -10.26 8.12 42.30
N LEU A 295 -10.65 6.84 42.18
CA LEU A 295 -11.49 6.15 43.18
C LEU A 295 -10.80 5.94 44.54
N VAL A 296 -9.47 5.97 44.59
CA VAL A 296 -8.69 5.95 45.83
C VAL A 296 -7.96 7.29 45.95
N GLY A 297 -8.70 8.32 46.33
CA GLY A 297 -8.16 9.62 46.76
C GLY A 297 -8.01 9.68 48.28
N GLU A 298 -7.33 10.71 48.79
CA GLU A 298 -7.35 11.01 50.23
C GLU A 298 -8.78 11.30 50.69
N GLU A 299 -9.16 10.90 51.91
CA GLU A 299 -10.49 11.17 52.50
C GLU A 299 -10.75 12.70 52.55
N GLY A 300 -11.37 13.23 51.50
CA GLY A 300 -11.59 14.66 51.30
C GLY A 300 -13.05 15.00 51.07
N GLU A 301 -13.70 15.43 52.16
CA GLU A 301 -14.92 16.24 52.25
C GLU A 301 -16.25 15.59 51.83
N THR A 302 -17.03 15.18 52.83
CA THR A 302 -18.48 14.94 52.74
C THR A 302 -19.22 16.19 52.24
N TYR A 303 -19.56 16.24 50.95
CA TYR A 303 -20.33 17.33 50.33
C TYR A 303 -21.84 17.32 50.61
N CYS A 304 -22.34 16.50 51.53
CA CYS A 304 -23.77 16.43 51.84
C CYS A 304 -24.02 16.39 53.35
N GLN A 305 -23.97 17.54 54.00
CA GLN A 305 -24.72 17.74 55.24
C GLN A 305 -26.01 18.51 54.93
N PRO A 306 -27.19 18.00 55.32
CA PRO A 306 -28.44 18.74 55.15
C PRO A 306 -28.39 20.02 56.00
N LYS A 307 -28.76 21.16 55.39
CA LYS A 307 -28.91 22.44 56.10
C LYS A 307 -29.79 22.22 57.33
N LYS A 308 -29.27 22.51 58.52
CA LYS A 308 -30.09 22.64 59.72
C LYS A 308 -30.96 23.88 59.56
N ASP A 309 -32.26 23.67 59.36
CA ASP A 309 -33.25 24.73 59.48
C ASP A 309 -33.21 25.27 60.92
N SER A 310 -32.74 26.51 61.05
CA SER A 310 -32.81 27.26 62.30
C SER A 310 -34.27 27.65 62.55
N ILE A 311 -34.91 26.99 63.51
CA ILE A 311 -36.20 27.42 64.07
C ILE A 311 -35.94 28.70 64.89
N PRO A 312 -36.66 29.81 64.64
CA PRO A 312 -36.54 30.99 65.47
C PRO A 312 -37.35 30.79 66.77
N THR A 313 -36.68 30.91 67.91
CA THR A 313 -37.31 31.00 69.23
C THR A 313 -38.04 32.35 69.38
N LEU A 314 -39.27 32.26 69.92
CA LEU A 314 -40.14 33.37 70.36
C LEU A 314 -39.44 34.35 71.31
#